data_AF-A0A1S9RJ68-F1
#
_entry.id   AF-A0A1S9RJ68-F1
#
_cell.length_a   1.000
_cell.length_b   1.000
_cell.length_c   1.000
_cell.angle_alpha   90.00
_cell.angle_beta   90.00
_cell.angle_gamma   90.00
#
_symmetry.space_group_name_H-M   'P 1'
#
loop_
_entity.id
_entity.type
_entity.pdbx_description
1 polymer ?
#
loop_
_entity_poly.entity_id
_entity_poly.type
_entity_poly.pdbx_seq_one_letter_code
_entity_poly.pdbx_strand_id
1 'polypeptide(L)'
;MLFIRRRNLPSLNWGADMYAMALEELERLDAWDSPMLDPLWDLPTLPDITEDLMSLVGEEDFPTSAVDEEKDLEGRSYSFSEGSQAPLSPDDSALNPSPDPEPRSMDPLDLDLNLQVRPVLLSGCAICPKQDGLIDCGTCRAMTYCSDEHLLLDRPSHEKICKPIQAARESAEEWRLKLESCSTQPFRRNLGHLHLIPEAQPYLAELSNLIALHEPIRHRTAVEGQLVWACHVMYMSAIDSNGYRFKVPALMMRINRDQECYDFMKWHANQTGEPVHKTAFDYLSCRFGNPIIIDPIIPNPRKSFVGYKQEDIFESIKVFKPETPIMTLIPLCLVKIRFLFDIQRLNLAIRVFGNKLDGEVFDLVLKNVPFTKQIAENEALTKSAVARFEAMKTLLGQALQLYRKVKGMNPLVWKGMVWSMRGDIQWPGEEHTLEEEMKAQVKMNWESWIETPGAIALLERIMIEAGDL
;
A
#
# COMPACT_ATOMS: atom_id res chain seq x y z
N MET A 1 -24.19 38.67 13.44
CA MET A 1 -25.38 37.83 13.19
C MET A 1 -25.59 37.69 11.70
N LEU A 2 -25.15 36.58 11.09
CA LEU A 2 -25.54 36.21 9.72
C LEU A 2 -26.10 34.79 9.77
N PHE A 3 -27.38 34.63 9.44
CA PHE A 3 -28.09 33.36 9.49
C PHE A 3 -27.77 32.55 8.22
N ILE A 4 -26.78 31.66 8.28
CA ILE A 4 -26.59 30.65 7.23
C ILE A 4 -27.64 29.55 7.43
N ARG A 5 -28.66 29.55 6.56
CA ARG A 5 -29.66 28.48 6.51
C ARG A 5 -28.98 27.16 6.15
N ARG A 6 -29.27 26.10 6.90
CA ARG A 6 -29.01 24.71 6.47
C ARG A 6 -29.62 24.50 5.07
N ARG A 7 -28.77 24.41 4.06
CA ARG A 7 -29.06 23.76 2.77
C ARG A 7 -28.12 22.57 2.65
N ASN A 8 -28.60 21.52 2.03
CA ASN A 8 -27.91 20.24 1.88
C ASN A 8 -26.53 20.47 1.24
N LEU A 9 -25.46 20.22 2.01
CA LEU A 9 -24.11 20.10 1.46
C LEU A 9 -23.97 18.68 0.90
N PRO A 10 -23.59 18.49 -0.37
CA PRO A 10 -23.25 17.18 -0.89
C PRO A 10 -21.98 16.66 -0.22
N SER A 11 -21.79 15.34 -0.21
CA SER A 11 -20.59 14.70 0.34
C SER A 11 -19.37 14.98 -0.53
N LEU A 12 -18.67 16.08 -0.24
CA LEU A 12 -17.42 16.49 -0.88
C LEU A 12 -16.27 15.51 -0.59
N ASN A 13 -15.26 15.51 -1.45
CA ASN A 13 -14.01 14.80 -1.23
C ASN A 13 -13.06 15.73 -0.44
N TRP A 14 -13.29 15.79 0.87
CA TRP A 14 -12.80 16.82 1.80
C TRP A 14 -11.31 17.18 1.69
N GLY A 15 -10.43 16.28 1.26
CA GLY A 15 -9.00 16.57 1.09
C GLY A 15 -8.68 17.48 -0.11
N ALA A 16 -9.29 17.24 -1.26
CA ALA A 16 -9.01 17.99 -2.49
C ALA A 16 -9.85 19.27 -2.58
N ASP A 17 -11.14 19.18 -2.21
CA ASP A 17 -12.06 20.30 -2.31
C ASP A 17 -11.73 21.42 -1.30
N MET A 18 -11.24 21.07 -0.09
CA MET A 18 -10.76 22.09 0.84
C MET A 18 -9.47 22.78 0.40
N TYR A 19 -8.60 22.11 -0.36
CA TYR A 19 -7.41 22.73 -0.92
C TYR A 19 -7.79 23.75 -2.01
N ALA A 20 -8.74 23.38 -2.88
CA ALA A 20 -9.32 24.31 -3.86
C ALA A 20 -10.02 25.50 -3.20
N MET A 21 -10.86 25.27 -2.18
CA MET A 21 -11.54 26.35 -1.44
C MET A 21 -10.56 27.26 -0.66
N ALA A 22 -9.44 26.70 -0.17
CA ALA A 22 -8.40 27.51 0.48
C ALA A 22 -7.66 28.40 -0.53
N LEU A 23 -7.45 27.93 -1.76
CA LEU A 23 -6.92 28.76 -2.86
C LEU A 23 -7.91 29.84 -3.28
N GLU A 24 -9.20 29.51 -3.43
CA GLU A 24 -10.28 30.44 -3.80
C GLU A 24 -10.42 31.58 -2.77
N GLU A 25 -10.31 31.28 -1.47
CA GLU A 25 -10.37 32.29 -0.41
C GLU A 25 -9.06 33.10 -0.29
N LEU A 26 -7.91 32.57 -0.71
CA LEU A 26 -6.66 33.34 -0.86
C LEU A 26 -6.74 34.32 -2.03
N GLU A 27 -7.33 33.92 -3.16
CA GLU A 27 -7.64 34.84 -4.28
C GLU A 27 -8.61 35.94 -3.84
N ARG A 28 -9.65 35.60 -3.06
CA ARG A 28 -10.66 36.55 -2.56
C ARG A 28 -10.12 37.60 -1.58
N LEU A 29 -8.91 37.40 -1.04
CA LEU A 29 -8.26 38.32 -0.09
C LEU A 29 -7.27 39.29 -0.76
N ASP A 30 -7.12 39.26 -2.09
CA ASP A 30 -6.32 40.20 -2.89
C ASP A 30 -4.86 40.30 -2.43
N ALA A 31 -4.33 39.21 -1.86
CA ALA A 31 -3.05 39.16 -1.15
C ALA A 31 -1.82 38.92 -2.06
N TRP A 32 -1.93 39.25 -3.35
CA TRP A 32 -0.94 38.93 -4.39
C TRP A 32 0.32 39.81 -4.37
N ASP A 33 0.24 41.05 -3.87
CA ASP A 33 1.35 42.03 -3.88
C ASP A 33 2.34 41.89 -2.70
N SER A 34 2.26 40.82 -1.91
CA SER A 34 3.28 40.51 -0.90
C SER A 34 4.43 39.72 -1.54
N PRO A 35 5.71 40.05 -1.30
CA PRO A 35 6.87 39.33 -1.86
C PRO A 35 7.12 37.98 -1.16
N MET A 36 6.06 37.19 -1.00
CA MET A 36 5.98 35.95 -0.22
C MET A 36 5.50 34.76 -1.07
N LEU A 37 5.46 34.94 -2.39
CA LEU A 37 4.92 34.01 -3.38
C LEU A 37 5.89 33.76 -4.55
N ASP A 38 7.17 33.50 -4.25
CA ASP A 38 8.02 32.68 -5.12
C ASP A 38 9.24 32.14 -4.34
N PRO A 39 9.47 30.82 -4.24
CA PRO A 39 8.55 29.71 -4.40
C PRO A 39 7.99 29.21 -3.04
N LEU A 40 6.83 28.56 -3.05
CA LEU A 40 6.27 27.86 -1.88
C LEU A 40 6.96 26.50 -1.58
N TRP A 41 8.20 26.36 -2.06
CA TRP A 41 9.04 25.16 -2.14
C TRP A 41 10.47 25.39 -1.61
N ASP A 42 10.70 26.52 -0.94
CA ASP A 42 11.95 26.82 -0.23
C ASP A 42 11.60 27.35 1.17
N LEU A 43 11.76 26.51 2.20
CA LEU A 43 11.61 26.91 3.60
C LEU A 43 12.98 26.95 4.30
N PRO A 44 13.23 27.94 5.17
CA PRO A 44 14.53 28.08 5.82
C PRO A 44 14.75 27.00 6.88
N THR A 45 15.94 26.41 6.85
CA THR A 45 16.43 25.40 7.79
C THR A 45 16.55 25.92 9.22
N LEU A 46 16.30 25.04 10.20
CA LEU A 46 16.58 25.22 11.63
C LEU A 46 17.27 23.95 12.16
N PRO A 47 18.21 24.06 13.13
CA PRO A 47 19.40 23.20 13.14
C PRO A 47 19.31 21.88 13.94
N ASP A 48 20.13 20.93 13.48
CA ASP A 48 20.81 19.86 14.22
C ASP A 48 20.00 18.98 15.21
N ILE A 49 19.32 17.96 14.66
CA ILE A 49 18.83 16.79 15.42
C ILE A 49 19.22 15.46 14.73
N THR A 50 19.85 15.51 13.56
CA THR A 50 19.99 14.34 12.66
C THR A 50 21.18 13.42 12.94
N GLU A 51 22.29 13.92 13.51
CA GLU A 51 23.43 13.07 13.92
C GLU A 51 23.02 12.07 15.02
N ASP A 52 22.11 12.47 15.91
CA ASP A 52 21.56 11.59 16.96
C ASP A 52 20.65 10.48 16.38
N LEU A 53 19.96 10.69 15.26
CA LEU A 53 18.96 9.72 14.79
C LEU A 53 19.56 8.51 14.06
N MET A 54 20.62 8.70 13.28
CA MET A 54 21.34 7.59 12.63
C MET A 54 22.16 6.78 13.63
N SER A 55 22.59 7.38 14.75
CA SER A 55 23.28 6.70 15.85
C SER A 55 22.33 6.05 16.87
N LEU A 56 21.09 6.54 17.03
CA LEU A 56 20.06 5.95 17.90
C LEU A 56 19.36 4.71 17.32
N VAL A 57 19.40 4.48 16.01
CA VAL A 57 19.00 3.18 15.42
C VAL A 57 20.20 2.24 15.47
N GLY A 58 20.50 1.75 16.67
CA GLY A 58 21.63 0.85 16.90
C GLY A 58 21.56 -0.42 16.06
N GLU A 59 22.73 -1.02 15.84
CA GLU A 59 22.92 -2.34 15.23
C GLU A 59 22.37 -3.45 16.13
N GLU A 60 21.04 -3.51 16.28
CA GLU A 60 20.39 -4.74 16.73
C GLU A 60 20.29 -5.70 15.54
N ASP A 61 21.40 -6.39 15.29
CA ASP A 61 21.49 -7.48 14.33
C ASP A 61 20.38 -8.49 14.58
N PHE A 62 19.55 -8.71 13.56
CA PHE A 62 18.72 -9.92 13.51
C PHE A 62 19.66 -11.11 13.27
N PRO A 63 19.64 -12.15 14.11
CA PRO A 63 20.47 -13.31 13.89
C PRO A 63 20.06 -14.00 12.58
N THR A 64 20.89 -13.88 11.56
CA THR A 64 20.79 -14.67 10.33
C THR A 64 21.10 -16.12 10.66
N SER A 65 20.06 -16.93 10.83
CA SER A 65 20.22 -18.39 10.94
C SER A 65 20.62 -18.96 9.59
N ALA A 66 21.93 -18.99 9.33
CA ALA A 66 22.48 -19.83 8.28
C ALA A 66 22.20 -21.30 8.63
N VAL A 67 21.74 -22.07 7.63
CA VAL A 67 21.41 -23.49 7.80
C VAL A 67 22.68 -24.30 7.55
N ASP A 68 23.40 -24.62 8.62
CA ASP A 68 24.51 -25.58 8.59
C ASP A 68 23.99 -27.03 8.69
N GLU A 69 23.49 -27.57 7.57
CA GLU A 69 23.32 -29.01 7.39
C GLU A 69 23.73 -29.46 5.99
N GLU A 70 25.03 -29.66 5.78
CA GLU A 70 25.48 -30.66 4.79
C GLU A 70 26.68 -31.43 5.34
N LYS A 71 26.46 -32.72 5.60
CA LYS A 71 27.50 -33.67 6.02
C LYS A 71 27.62 -34.78 4.98
N ASP A 72 28.87 -35.15 4.74
CA ASP A 72 29.31 -36.44 4.26
C ASP A 72 28.78 -36.89 2.88
N LEU A 73 29.54 -36.60 1.82
CA LEU A 73 29.84 -37.59 0.78
C LEU A 73 31.26 -37.41 0.23
N GLU A 74 32.09 -38.44 0.40
CA GLU A 74 33.50 -38.41 0.04
C GLU A 74 33.74 -38.50 -1.48
N GLY A 75 34.82 -37.85 -1.94
CA GLY A 75 35.76 -38.49 -2.86
C GLY A 75 35.67 -38.15 -4.35
N ARG A 76 36.49 -37.18 -4.78
CA ARG A 76 37.66 -37.50 -5.62
C ARG A 76 38.69 -36.38 -5.71
N SER A 77 39.95 -36.76 -5.58
CA SER A 77 41.13 -35.93 -5.83
C SER A 77 41.19 -35.40 -7.27
N TYR A 78 41.74 -34.19 -7.47
CA TYR A 78 42.96 -34.03 -8.27
C TYR A 78 43.71 -32.74 -7.88
N SER A 79 45.03 -32.85 -7.78
CA SER A 79 45.97 -31.78 -7.46
C SER A 79 46.39 -30.99 -8.69
N PHE A 80 46.62 -29.68 -8.56
CA PHE A 80 47.68 -29.00 -9.30
C PHE A 80 48.31 -27.87 -8.47
N SER A 81 49.53 -27.49 -8.82
CA SER A 81 50.52 -26.93 -7.89
C SER A 81 51.10 -25.58 -8.31
N GLU A 82 51.57 -24.83 -7.30
CA GLU A 82 52.71 -23.88 -7.31
C GLU A 82 52.63 -22.53 -8.06
N GLY A 83 53.26 -21.54 -7.41
CA GLY A 83 53.85 -20.35 -8.02
C GLY A 83 53.08 -19.03 -7.84
N SER A 84 53.67 -17.90 -7.41
CA SER A 84 54.93 -17.57 -6.73
C SER A 84 54.97 -16.05 -6.54
N GLN A 85 55.30 -15.60 -5.32
CA GLN A 85 55.98 -14.35 -4.90
C GLN A 85 55.91 -13.04 -5.73
N ALA A 86 55.65 -11.94 -5.01
CA ALA A 86 55.85 -10.54 -5.44
C ALA A 86 57.34 -10.13 -5.53
N PRO A 87 57.64 -8.91 -6.04
CA PRO A 87 58.26 -7.93 -5.13
C PRO A 87 57.87 -6.43 -5.33
N LEU A 88 58.25 -5.64 -4.31
CA LEU A 88 58.27 -4.16 -4.22
C LEU A 88 59.54 -3.59 -4.91
N SER A 89 59.76 -2.31 -5.25
CA SER A 89 59.03 -1.01 -5.35
C SER A 89 60.02 -0.03 -6.09
N PRO A 90 60.06 1.34 -5.98
CA PRO A 90 59.12 2.41 -5.55
C PRO A 90 59.03 3.61 -6.56
N ASP A 91 58.29 4.68 -6.19
CA ASP A 91 58.61 6.13 -6.36
C ASP A 91 57.44 7.06 -6.77
N ASP A 92 57.10 7.94 -5.84
CA ASP A 92 56.58 9.32 -5.90
C ASP A 92 55.90 9.89 -7.17
N SER A 93 54.64 10.37 -6.99
CA SER A 93 54.36 11.82 -7.10
C SER A 93 53.12 12.22 -6.28
N ALA A 94 53.19 13.33 -5.56
CA ALA A 94 52.11 13.80 -4.70
C ALA A 94 51.05 14.65 -5.44
N LEU A 95 49.77 14.39 -5.16
CA LEU A 95 48.66 15.33 -5.33
C LEU A 95 47.79 15.27 -4.07
N ASN A 96 47.53 16.42 -3.44
CA ASN A 96 46.68 16.51 -2.26
C ASN A 96 45.22 16.16 -2.62
N PRO A 97 44.53 15.30 -1.84
CA PRO A 97 43.09 15.13 -2.00
C PRO A 97 42.36 16.41 -1.60
N SER A 98 41.30 16.75 -2.34
CA SER A 98 40.29 17.71 -1.88
C SER A 98 39.54 17.15 -0.67
N PRO A 99 39.01 17.98 0.23
CA PRO A 99 38.23 17.50 1.37
C PRO A 99 37.01 16.72 0.89
N ASP A 100 36.75 15.58 1.53
CA ASP A 100 35.58 14.75 1.25
C ASP A 100 34.27 15.54 1.44
N PRO A 101 33.25 15.34 0.60
CA PRO A 101 31.95 15.96 0.81
C PRO A 101 31.30 15.38 2.07
N GLU A 102 31.06 16.23 3.07
CA GLU A 102 30.41 15.83 4.33
C GLU A 102 29.05 15.14 4.08
N PRO A 103 28.72 14.08 4.85
CA PRO A 103 27.48 13.34 4.67
C PRO A 103 26.28 14.22 5.02
N ARG A 104 25.47 14.56 4.01
CA ARG A 104 24.21 15.30 4.21
C ARG A 104 23.23 14.47 5.01
N SER A 105 22.73 15.05 6.10
CA SER A 105 21.86 14.38 7.05
C SER A 105 20.37 14.59 6.72
N MET A 106 19.53 13.58 7.01
CA MET A 106 18.11 13.59 6.66
C MET A 106 17.24 14.20 7.78
N ASP A 107 16.83 15.46 7.64
CA ASP A 107 15.80 16.06 8.51
C ASP A 107 14.39 15.51 8.15
N PRO A 108 13.62 14.93 9.10
CA PRO A 108 12.25 14.47 8.89
C PRO A 108 11.23 15.53 8.42
N LEU A 109 11.57 16.82 8.50
CA LEU A 109 10.76 17.95 8.01
C LEU A 109 11.15 18.42 6.61
N ASP A 110 12.34 18.05 6.13
CA ASP A 110 12.93 18.53 4.87
C ASP A 110 12.51 17.67 3.67
N LEU A 111 11.45 16.88 3.83
CA LEU A 111 10.91 15.97 2.86
C LEU A 111 10.02 16.72 1.85
N ASP A 112 10.63 17.64 1.09
CA ASP A 112 9.93 18.36 0.02
C ASP A 112 9.72 17.46 -1.20
N LEU A 113 8.75 16.57 -1.04
CA LEU A 113 8.35 15.57 -2.02
C LEU A 113 7.67 16.29 -3.17
N ASN A 114 8.42 16.49 -4.27
CA ASN A 114 7.90 17.01 -5.53
C ASN A 114 6.77 16.10 -6.05
N LEU A 115 5.54 16.45 -5.67
CA LEU A 115 4.32 15.68 -5.86
C LEU A 115 3.92 15.72 -7.33
N GLN A 116 4.48 14.83 -8.14
CA GLN A 116 3.90 14.52 -9.45
C GLN A 116 2.51 13.91 -9.24
N VAL A 117 1.48 14.75 -9.34
CA VAL A 117 0.07 14.39 -9.18
C VAL A 117 -0.38 13.50 -10.35
N ARG A 118 -0.12 12.20 -10.24
CA ARG A 118 -0.85 11.16 -10.98
C ARG A 118 -2.08 10.73 -10.15
N PRO A 119 -3.17 10.32 -10.81
CA PRO A 119 -4.49 10.45 -10.23
C PRO A 119 -4.69 9.50 -9.05
N VAL A 120 -5.15 10.08 -7.93
CA VAL A 120 -5.83 9.37 -6.84
C VAL A 120 -6.91 8.48 -7.46
N LEU A 121 -7.05 7.25 -6.95
CA LEU A 121 -8.05 6.28 -7.41
C LEU A 121 -9.43 6.94 -7.49
N LEU A 122 -10.05 6.92 -8.68
CA LEU A 122 -11.32 7.62 -8.90
C LEU A 122 -12.41 7.03 -8.00
N SER A 123 -13.04 7.89 -7.19
CA SER A 123 -14.29 7.59 -6.48
C SER A 123 -15.41 8.47 -7.02
N GLY A 124 -16.66 8.04 -6.83
CA GLY A 124 -17.82 8.78 -7.32
C GLY A 124 -18.13 8.46 -8.78
N CYS A 125 -18.71 9.42 -9.49
CA CYS A 125 -19.06 9.25 -10.89
C CYS A 125 -17.82 9.16 -11.80
N ALA A 126 -17.79 8.16 -12.69
CA ALA A 126 -16.74 7.97 -13.68
C ALA A 126 -16.46 9.18 -14.61
N ILE A 127 -17.44 10.08 -14.76
CA ILE A 127 -17.45 11.20 -15.72
C ILE A 127 -17.28 12.56 -15.04
N CYS A 128 -17.61 12.71 -13.75
CA CYS A 128 -17.61 14.00 -13.07
C CYS A 128 -17.31 13.86 -11.57
N PRO A 129 -16.90 14.94 -10.86
CA PRO A 129 -16.49 14.86 -9.45
C PRO A 129 -17.56 14.40 -8.45
N LYS A 130 -18.83 14.25 -8.86
CA LYS A 130 -19.96 13.99 -7.96
C LYS A 130 -19.83 12.63 -7.26
N GLN A 131 -19.97 12.63 -5.93
CA GLN A 131 -19.82 11.44 -5.07
C GLN A 131 -21.16 10.87 -4.56
N ASP A 132 -22.27 11.60 -4.68
CA ASP A 132 -23.57 11.26 -4.11
C ASP A 132 -24.60 10.82 -5.17
N GLY A 133 -25.63 10.07 -4.73
CA GLY A 133 -26.71 9.59 -5.61
C GLY A 133 -26.20 8.71 -6.75
N LEU A 134 -25.18 7.88 -6.47
CA LEU A 134 -24.53 7.04 -7.47
C LEU A 134 -25.38 5.82 -7.84
N ILE A 135 -25.33 5.46 -9.11
CA ILE A 135 -25.84 4.21 -9.69
C ILE A 135 -24.65 3.37 -10.19
N ASP A 136 -24.65 2.08 -9.88
CA ASP A 136 -23.69 1.13 -10.45
C ASP A 136 -24.00 0.88 -11.94
N CYS A 137 -22.97 0.56 -12.72
CA CYS A 137 -23.17 -0.14 -13.99
C CYS A 137 -23.87 -1.49 -13.71
N GLY A 138 -25.17 -1.60 -14.03
CA GLY A 138 -25.96 -2.79 -13.72
C GLY A 138 -25.39 -4.10 -14.29
N THR A 139 -24.63 -4.00 -15.38
CA THR A 139 -23.94 -5.10 -16.04
C THR A 139 -22.67 -5.52 -15.28
N CYS A 140 -21.59 -4.73 -15.31
CA CYS A 140 -20.30 -5.16 -14.75
C CYS A 140 -20.22 -4.95 -13.22
N ARG A 141 -20.89 -3.93 -12.68
CA ARG A 141 -20.78 -3.41 -11.29
C ARG A 141 -19.37 -2.97 -10.88
N ALA A 142 -18.53 -2.57 -11.84
CA ALA A 142 -17.16 -2.12 -11.60
C ALA A 142 -16.98 -0.59 -11.67
N MET A 143 -18.01 0.16 -12.07
CA MET A 143 -18.01 1.62 -12.23
C MET A 143 -19.34 2.20 -11.70
N THR A 144 -19.29 3.41 -11.19
CA THR A 144 -20.48 4.18 -10.76
C THR A 144 -20.65 5.49 -11.52
N TYR A 145 -21.89 5.95 -11.62
CA TYR A 145 -22.30 7.17 -12.33
C TYR A 145 -23.33 7.93 -11.49
N CYS A 146 -23.44 9.25 -11.63
CA CYS A 146 -24.46 10.02 -10.90
C CYS A 146 -25.79 10.20 -11.65
N SER A 147 -25.91 9.65 -12.86
CA SER A 147 -27.09 9.69 -13.73
C SER A 147 -26.96 8.67 -14.86
N ASP A 148 -28.10 8.26 -15.45
CA ASP A 148 -28.13 7.43 -16.67
C ASP A 148 -27.46 8.12 -17.86
N GLU A 149 -27.46 9.46 -17.90
CA GLU A 149 -26.79 10.26 -18.93
C GLU A 149 -25.27 10.05 -18.90
N HIS A 150 -24.63 10.07 -17.72
CA HIS A 150 -23.19 9.80 -17.60
C HIS A 150 -22.86 8.33 -17.89
N LEU A 151 -23.74 7.38 -17.54
CA LEU A 151 -23.61 5.97 -17.92
C LEU A 151 -23.69 5.77 -19.45
N LEU A 152 -24.58 6.50 -20.14
CA LEU A 152 -24.70 6.47 -21.60
C LEU A 152 -23.50 7.15 -22.28
N LEU A 153 -22.96 8.22 -21.69
CA LEU A 153 -21.79 8.93 -22.21
C LEU A 153 -20.50 8.07 -22.11
N ASP A 154 -20.29 7.35 -21.01
CA ASP A 154 -19.15 6.45 -20.85
C ASP A 154 -19.32 5.10 -21.57
N ARG A 155 -20.54 4.72 -21.98
CA ARG A 155 -20.79 3.42 -22.60
C ARG A 155 -19.78 3.05 -23.71
N PRO A 156 -19.42 3.93 -24.68
CA PRO A 156 -18.49 3.56 -25.77
C PRO A 156 -17.05 3.26 -25.30
N SER A 157 -16.58 3.93 -24.24
CA SER A 157 -15.28 3.67 -23.59
C SER A 157 -15.35 2.41 -22.71
N HIS A 158 -16.39 2.33 -21.88
CA HIS A 158 -16.58 1.30 -20.87
C HIS A 158 -16.92 -0.09 -21.44
N GLU A 159 -17.66 -0.16 -22.56
CA GLU A 159 -18.22 -1.40 -23.12
C GLU A 159 -17.16 -2.50 -23.36
N LYS A 160 -15.96 -2.11 -23.77
CA LYS A 160 -14.82 -3.02 -24.03
C LYS A 160 -14.39 -3.81 -22.79
N ILE A 161 -14.58 -3.26 -21.60
CA ILE A 161 -14.25 -3.87 -20.31
C ILE A 161 -15.50 -4.45 -19.65
N CYS A 162 -16.65 -3.79 -19.82
CA CYS A 162 -17.94 -4.19 -19.29
C CYS A 162 -18.39 -5.58 -19.74
N LYS A 163 -18.30 -5.86 -21.06
CA LYS A 163 -18.73 -7.13 -21.66
C LYS A 163 -17.91 -8.34 -21.18
N PRO A 164 -16.56 -8.30 -21.16
CA PRO A 164 -15.76 -9.36 -20.54
C PRO A 164 -16.14 -9.64 -19.08
N ILE A 165 -16.33 -8.61 -18.26
CA ILE A 165 -16.72 -8.80 -16.84
C ILE A 165 -18.09 -9.47 -16.73
N GLN A 166 -19.06 -9.08 -17.57
CA GLN A 166 -20.36 -9.75 -17.63
C GLN A 166 -20.21 -11.24 -17.95
N ALA A 167 -19.50 -11.57 -19.05
CA ALA A 167 -19.33 -12.95 -19.50
C ALA A 167 -18.62 -13.82 -18.45
N ALA A 168 -17.59 -13.31 -17.79
CA ALA A 168 -16.89 -14.02 -16.72
C ALA A 168 -17.78 -14.22 -15.47
N ARG A 169 -18.67 -13.27 -15.14
CA ARG A 169 -19.65 -13.42 -14.04
C ARG A 169 -20.71 -14.47 -14.37
N GLU A 170 -21.22 -14.47 -15.60
CA GLU A 170 -22.20 -15.44 -16.09
C GLU A 170 -21.59 -16.86 -16.17
N SER A 171 -20.35 -17.00 -16.66
CA SER A 171 -19.60 -18.26 -16.66
C SER A 171 -19.32 -18.77 -15.25
N ALA A 172 -18.86 -17.92 -14.34
CA ALA A 172 -18.64 -18.29 -12.93
C ALA A 172 -19.95 -18.76 -12.26
N GLU A 173 -21.08 -18.12 -12.56
CA GLU A 173 -22.40 -18.53 -12.06
C GLU A 173 -22.85 -19.88 -12.65
N GLU A 174 -22.66 -20.11 -13.95
CA GLU A 174 -22.96 -21.40 -14.59
C GLU A 174 -22.14 -22.54 -13.97
N TRP A 175 -20.83 -22.32 -13.73
CA TRP A 175 -19.97 -23.28 -13.04
C TRP A 175 -20.36 -23.50 -11.58
N ARG A 176 -20.79 -22.45 -10.87
CA ARG A 176 -21.31 -22.55 -9.50
C ARG A 176 -22.54 -23.45 -9.45
N LEU A 177 -23.53 -23.22 -10.31
CA LEU A 177 -24.76 -24.03 -10.38
C LEU A 177 -24.46 -25.50 -10.74
N LYS A 178 -23.52 -25.75 -11.67
CA LYS A 178 -23.03 -27.11 -11.96
C LYS A 178 -22.45 -27.78 -10.72
N LEU A 179 -21.58 -27.09 -9.98
CA LEU A 179 -20.94 -27.60 -8.75
C LEU A 179 -21.95 -27.82 -7.61
N GLU A 180 -22.95 -26.95 -7.46
CA GLU A 180 -24.04 -27.12 -6.49
C GLU A 180 -24.93 -28.33 -6.80
N SER A 181 -25.20 -28.58 -8.09
CA SER A 181 -25.95 -29.77 -8.55
C SER A 181 -25.15 -31.08 -8.46
N CYS A 182 -23.83 -30.99 -8.24
CA CYS A 182 -22.95 -32.16 -8.23
C CYS A 182 -23.14 -33.02 -6.96
N SER A 183 -23.21 -34.33 -7.12
CA SER A 183 -23.43 -35.31 -6.04
C SER A 183 -22.32 -35.30 -4.97
N THR A 184 -21.12 -34.83 -5.31
CA THR A 184 -20.01 -34.66 -4.37
C THR A 184 -20.23 -33.49 -3.41
N GLN A 185 -21.08 -32.52 -3.75
CA GLN A 185 -21.37 -31.27 -3.01
C GLN A 185 -20.09 -30.50 -2.61
N PRO A 186 -19.24 -30.05 -3.57
CA PRO A 186 -17.91 -29.50 -3.28
C PRO A 186 -17.92 -28.31 -2.30
N PHE A 187 -18.86 -27.37 -2.46
CA PHE A 187 -18.98 -26.21 -1.57
C PHE A 187 -19.32 -26.57 -0.11
N ARG A 188 -19.97 -27.72 0.14
CA ARG A 188 -20.34 -28.16 1.50
C ARG A 188 -19.29 -29.05 2.15
N ARG A 189 -18.58 -29.86 1.37
CA ARG A 189 -17.65 -30.88 1.87
C ARG A 189 -16.18 -30.49 1.77
N ASN A 190 -15.83 -29.60 0.85
CA ASN A 190 -14.44 -29.32 0.46
C ASN A 190 -14.12 -27.82 0.49
N LEU A 191 -14.88 -27.01 1.22
CA LEU A 191 -14.64 -25.57 1.36
C LEU A 191 -13.21 -25.31 1.90
N GLY A 192 -12.50 -24.32 1.34
CA GLY A 192 -11.06 -24.15 1.52
C GLY A 192 -10.18 -25.12 0.73
N HIS A 193 -10.75 -26.15 0.12
CA HIS A 193 -10.05 -27.21 -0.61
C HIS A 193 -10.62 -27.44 -2.02
N LEU A 194 -11.36 -26.47 -2.59
CA LEU A 194 -11.90 -26.59 -3.96
C LEU A 194 -10.77 -26.76 -5.00
N HIS A 195 -9.57 -26.25 -4.74
CA HIS A 195 -8.40 -26.46 -5.61
C HIS A 195 -7.97 -27.93 -5.72
N LEU A 196 -8.40 -28.82 -4.82
CA LEU A 196 -8.17 -30.27 -4.92
C LEU A 196 -9.26 -30.99 -5.74
N ILE A 197 -10.33 -30.30 -6.13
CA ILE A 197 -11.45 -30.84 -6.88
C ILE A 197 -11.26 -30.47 -8.36
N PRO A 198 -11.00 -31.43 -9.27
CA PRO A 198 -10.80 -31.15 -10.70
C PRO A 198 -11.99 -30.43 -11.34
N GLU A 199 -13.21 -30.81 -10.94
CA GLU A 199 -14.45 -30.21 -11.44
C GLU A 199 -14.62 -28.73 -11.03
N ALA A 200 -13.94 -28.29 -9.98
CA ALA A 200 -13.99 -26.91 -9.48
C ALA A 200 -12.92 -26.00 -10.09
N GLN A 201 -11.95 -26.53 -10.85
CA GLN A 201 -10.91 -25.70 -11.48
C GLN A 201 -11.47 -24.66 -12.45
N PRO A 202 -12.46 -24.98 -13.32
CA PRO A 202 -13.05 -23.97 -14.21
C PRO A 202 -13.71 -22.81 -13.46
N TYR A 203 -14.39 -23.10 -12.34
CA TYR A 203 -14.97 -22.07 -11.47
C TYR A 203 -13.89 -21.16 -10.87
N LEU A 204 -12.83 -21.75 -10.30
CA LEU A 204 -11.71 -20.98 -9.74
C LEU A 204 -10.97 -20.16 -10.80
N ALA A 205 -10.86 -20.67 -12.02
CA ALA A 205 -10.29 -19.96 -13.16
C ALA A 205 -11.14 -18.73 -13.54
N GLU A 206 -12.47 -18.84 -13.58
CA GLU A 206 -13.35 -17.69 -13.86
C GLU A 206 -13.34 -16.64 -12.75
N LEU A 207 -13.25 -17.04 -11.48
CA LEU A 207 -13.03 -16.09 -10.39
C LEU A 207 -11.68 -15.36 -10.52
N SER A 208 -10.64 -16.07 -10.97
CA SER A 208 -9.31 -15.49 -11.23
C SER A 208 -9.35 -14.52 -12.42
N ASN A 209 -10.09 -14.87 -13.47
CA ASN A 209 -10.37 -14.04 -14.64
C ASN A 209 -11.12 -12.75 -14.23
N LEU A 210 -12.13 -12.85 -13.35
CA LEU A 210 -12.83 -11.67 -12.81
C LEU A 210 -11.89 -10.69 -12.12
N ILE A 211 -10.98 -11.16 -11.27
CA ILE A 211 -9.98 -10.31 -10.61
C ILE A 211 -9.10 -9.60 -11.66
N ALA A 212 -8.61 -10.33 -12.66
CA ALA A 212 -7.77 -9.79 -13.73
C ALA A 212 -8.50 -8.74 -14.59
N LEU A 213 -9.78 -8.95 -14.91
CA LEU A 213 -10.59 -8.03 -15.71
C LEU A 213 -10.90 -6.71 -14.99
N HIS A 214 -10.88 -6.68 -13.66
CA HIS A 214 -11.01 -5.45 -12.88
C HIS A 214 -9.67 -4.71 -12.68
N GLU A 215 -8.52 -5.40 -12.81
CA GLU A 215 -7.17 -4.84 -12.62
C GLU A 215 -6.90 -3.54 -13.41
N PRO A 216 -7.26 -3.41 -14.71
CA PRO A 216 -7.03 -2.17 -15.48
C PRO A 216 -8.01 -1.03 -15.15
N ILE A 217 -9.04 -1.27 -14.32
CA ILE A 217 -10.05 -0.25 -13.99
C ILE A 217 -9.60 0.55 -12.77
N ARG A 218 -9.13 1.78 -13.00
CA ARG A 218 -8.75 2.74 -11.95
C ARG A 218 -9.97 3.45 -11.35
N HIS A 219 -10.86 2.67 -10.74
CA HIS A 219 -12.04 3.17 -10.02
C HIS A 219 -12.24 2.38 -8.72
N ARG A 220 -12.66 3.09 -7.66
CA ARG A 220 -12.85 2.54 -6.31
C ARG A 220 -13.73 1.29 -6.30
N THR A 221 -14.87 1.33 -7.01
CA THR A 221 -15.82 0.20 -7.08
C THR A 221 -15.16 -1.03 -7.71
N ALA A 222 -14.28 -0.85 -8.71
CA ALA A 222 -13.55 -1.97 -9.31
C ALA A 222 -12.50 -2.58 -8.36
N VAL A 223 -11.80 -1.75 -7.57
CA VAL A 223 -10.83 -2.22 -6.57
C VAL A 223 -11.53 -2.90 -5.39
N GLU A 224 -12.69 -2.40 -4.95
CA GLU A 224 -13.57 -3.07 -3.98
C GLU A 224 -14.05 -4.43 -4.53
N GLY A 225 -14.43 -4.50 -5.80
CA GLY A 225 -14.73 -5.74 -6.51
C GLY A 225 -13.55 -6.73 -6.54
N GLN A 226 -12.35 -6.28 -6.90
CA GLN A 226 -11.12 -7.11 -6.85
C GLN A 226 -10.87 -7.67 -5.45
N LEU A 227 -11.03 -6.84 -4.41
CA LEU A 227 -10.82 -7.26 -3.04
C LEU A 227 -11.83 -8.35 -2.65
N VAL A 228 -13.12 -8.16 -2.94
CA VAL A 228 -14.16 -9.18 -2.69
C VAL A 228 -13.84 -10.49 -3.42
N TRP A 229 -13.47 -10.45 -4.69
CA TRP A 229 -13.16 -11.67 -5.45
C TRP A 229 -11.87 -12.36 -4.98
N ALA A 230 -10.80 -11.59 -4.67
CA ALA A 230 -9.57 -12.13 -4.11
C ALA A 230 -9.82 -12.86 -2.78
N CYS A 231 -10.57 -12.22 -1.88
CA CYS A 231 -11.04 -12.80 -0.62
C CYS A 231 -11.88 -14.07 -0.83
N HIS A 232 -12.77 -14.09 -1.83
CA HIS A 232 -13.61 -15.24 -2.16
C HIS A 232 -12.80 -16.42 -2.70
N VAL A 233 -11.80 -16.18 -3.57
CA VAL A 233 -10.90 -17.25 -4.06
C VAL A 233 -10.06 -17.83 -2.91
N MET A 234 -9.53 -16.99 -2.01
CA MET A 234 -8.81 -17.46 -0.82
C MET A 234 -9.69 -18.33 0.10
N TYR A 235 -10.97 -18.01 0.23
CA TYR A 235 -11.92 -18.82 1.00
C TYR A 235 -12.21 -20.17 0.35
N MET A 236 -12.37 -20.19 -0.97
CA MET A 236 -12.56 -21.43 -1.73
C MET A 236 -11.29 -22.28 -1.78
N SER A 237 -10.10 -21.65 -1.71
CA SER A 237 -8.80 -22.27 -1.94
C SER A 237 -7.71 -21.82 -0.95
N ALA A 238 -7.43 -22.67 0.05
CA ALA A 238 -6.43 -22.45 1.11
C ALA A 238 -4.98 -22.35 0.63
N ILE A 239 -4.64 -23.04 -0.46
CA ILE A 239 -3.29 -23.01 -1.04
C ILE A 239 -3.01 -21.63 -1.63
N ASP A 240 -4.03 -20.97 -2.19
CA ASP A 240 -3.90 -19.65 -2.84
C ASP A 240 -2.77 -19.64 -3.89
N SER A 241 -2.88 -20.54 -4.87
CA SER A 241 -1.88 -20.75 -5.93
C SER A 241 -1.51 -19.49 -6.72
N ASN A 242 -2.39 -18.48 -6.71
CA ASN A 242 -2.22 -17.22 -7.43
C ASN A 242 -1.73 -16.08 -6.52
N GLY A 243 -1.47 -16.35 -5.23
CA GLY A 243 -0.92 -15.38 -4.28
C GLY A 243 -1.85 -14.22 -3.93
N TYR A 244 -3.18 -14.40 -3.99
CA TYR A 244 -4.15 -13.34 -3.70
C TYR A 244 -4.00 -12.77 -2.28
N ARG A 245 -3.56 -13.57 -1.30
CA ARG A 245 -3.23 -13.11 0.06
C ARG A 245 -2.20 -11.98 0.08
N PHE A 246 -1.32 -11.93 -0.92
CA PHE A 246 -0.27 -10.91 -1.07
C PHE A 246 -0.75 -9.71 -1.90
N LYS A 247 -1.77 -9.88 -2.75
CA LYS A 247 -2.45 -8.78 -3.46
C LYS A 247 -3.47 -8.04 -2.58
N VAL A 248 -4.08 -8.72 -1.61
CA VAL A 248 -5.08 -8.13 -0.67
C VAL A 248 -4.58 -6.87 0.05
N PRO A 249 -3.37 -6.81 0.64
CA PRO A 249 -2.84 -5.59 1.26
C PRO A 249 -2.81 -4.38 0.32
N ALA A 250 -2.30 -4.58 -0.91
CA ALA A 250 -2.27 -3.53 -1.93
C ALA A 250 -3.69 -3.03 -2.25
N LEU A 251 -4.64 -3.93 -2.48
CA LEU A 251 -6.04 -3.59 -2.75
C LEU A 251 -6.70 -2.83 -1.58
N MET A 252 -6.41 -3.19 -0.32
CA MET A 252 -6.95 -2.49 0.85
C MET A 252 -6.43 -1.05 0.98
N MET A 253 -5.14 -0.81 0.72
CA MET A 253 -4.55 0.54 0.77
C MET A 253 -5.12 1.46 -0.32
N ARG A 254 -5.32 0.95 -1.54
CA ARG A 254 -5.92 1.72 -2.65
C ARG A 254 -7.30 2.29 -2.32
N ILE A 255 -8.06 1.64 -1.43
CA ILE A 255 -9.40 2.08 -0.99
C ILE A 255 -9.42 2.71 0.42
N ASN A 256 -8.25 3.11 0.92
CA ASN A 256 -8.00 3.76 2.22
C ASN A 256 -8.49 2.93 3.43
N ARG A 257 -8.18 1.63 3.44
CA ARG A 257 -8.46 0.70 4.55
C ARG A 257 -7.18 0.28 5.28
N ASP A 258 -6.31 1.26 5.53
CA ASP A 258 -4.94 1.10 6.03
C ASP A 258 -4.81 0.31 7.33
N GLN A 259 -5.64 0.57 8.34
CA GLN A 259 -5.66 -0.25 9.56
C GLN A 259 -6.09 -1.69 9.28
N GLU A 260 -7.05 -1.90 8.38
CA GLU A 260 -7.53 -3.25 8.07
C GLU A 260 -6.50 -4.05 7.28
N CYS A 261 -5.68 -3.34 6.48
CA CYS A 261 -4.47 -3.84 5.86
C CYS A 261 -3.41 -4.22 6.92
N TYR A 262 -3.15 -3.35 7.89
CA TYR A 262 -2.21 -3.63 9.00
C TYR A 262 -2.65 -4.84 9.84
N ASP A 263 -3.89 -4.82 10.34
CA ASP A 263 -4.52 -5.90 11.10
C ASP A 263 -4.45 -7.23 10.31
N PHE A 264 -4.74 -7.21 9.01
CA PHE A 264 -4.64 -8.39 8.13
C PHE A 264 -3.21 -8.90 7.98
N MET A 265 -2.24 -8.03 7.72
CA MET A 265 -0.83 -8.44 7.56
C MET A 265 -0.27 -9.01 8.86
N LYS A 266 -0.55 -8.38 10.02
CA LYS A 266 -0.12 -8.85 11.34
C LYS A 266 -0.76 -10.20 11.68
N TRP A 267 -2.07 -10.33 11.46
CA TRP A 267 -2.80 -11.58 11.62
C TRP A 267 -2.21 -12.71 10.76
N HIS A 268 -1.95 -12.44 9.47
CA HIS A 268 -1.44 -13.41 8.51
C HIS A 268 -0.03 -13.87 8.86
N ALA A 269 0.90 -12.95 9.12
CA ALA A 269 2.28 -13.27 9.51
C ALA A 269 2.35 -14.10 10.81
N ASN A 270 1.41 -13.86 11.73
CA ASN A 270 1.38 -14.55 13.02
C ASN A 270 0.60 -15.87 13.04
N GLN A 271 -0.05 -16.30 11.95
CA GLN A 271 -0.65 -17.63 11.89
C GLN A 271 0.38 -18.74 12.16
N THR A 272 0.02 -19.70 13.01
CA THR A 272 0.83 -20.88 13.34
C THR A 272 -0.02 -22.15 13.16
N GLY A 273 0.27 -22.94 12.13
CA GLY A 273 -0.24 -24.31 11.97
C GLY A 273 -1.73 -24.50 11.62
N GLU A 274 -2.62 -23.56 11.92
CA GLU A 274 -4.03 -23.62 11.50
C GLU A 274 -4.18 -23.37 9.99
N PRO A 275 -5.05 -24.11 9.27
CA PRO A 275 -5.20 -23.97 7.83
C PRO A 275 -5.90 -22.66 7.44
N VAL A 276 -5.18 -21.85 6.66
CA VAL A 276 -5.46 -20.45 6.29
C VAL A 276 -6.90 -20.17 5.81
N HIS A 277 -7.60 -21.14 5.22
CA HIS A 277 -8.96 -20.93 4.69
C HIS A 277 -10.02 -20.64 5.76
N LYS A 278 -9.91 -21.22 6.96
CA LYS A 278 -10.88 -20.93 8.04
C LYS A 278 -10.71 -19.50 8.52
N THR A 279 -9.45 -19.14 8.79
CA THR A 279 -9.09 -17.95 9.53
C THR A 279 -9.08 -16.69 8.65
N ALA A 280 -8.74 -16.80 7.36
CA ALA A 280 -8.89 -15.70 6.41
C ALA A 280 -10.35 -15.28 6.24
N PHE A 281 -11.26 -16.25 6.05
CA PHE A 281 -12.68 -15.94 5.91
C PHE A 281 -13.29 -15.43 7.21
N ASP A 282 -12.97 -15.99 8.37
CA ASP A 282 -13.47 -15.48 9.65
C ASP A 282 -13.02 -14.02 9.89
N TYR A 283 -11.77 -13.66 9.55
CA TYR A 283 -11.31 -12.26 9.59
C TYR A 283 -12.11 -11.33 8.66
N LEU A 284 -12.30 -11.74 7.41
CA LEU A 284 -12.95 -10.92 6.38
C LEU A 284 -14.47 -10.81 6.60
N SER A 285 -15.14 -11.91 6.92
CA SER A 285 -16.59 -11.95 7.13
C SER A 285 -17.05 -11.29 8.44
N CYS A 286 -16.24 -11.31 9.51
CA CYS A 286 -16.52 -10.54 10.72
C CYS A 286 -16.40 -9.02 10.53
N ARG A 287 -15.62 -8.56 9.54
CA ARG A 287 -15.24 -7.14 9.40
C ARG A 287 -15.85 -6.42 8.20
N PHE A 288 -16.15 -7.13 7.12
CA PHE A 288 -16.70 -6.57 5.88
C PHE A 288 -18.24 -6.61 5.85
N GLY A 289 -18.88 -7.20 6.87
CA GLY A 289 -20.28 -7.63 6.81
C GLY A 289 -20.47 -8.77 5.81
N ASN A 290 -21.71 -9.17 5.55
CA ASN A 290 -21.99 -9.93 4.33
C ASN A 290 -21.68 -9.02 3.14
N PRO A 291 -20.70 -9.35 2.26
CA PRO A 291 -20.56 -8.63 1.01
C PRO A 291 -21.86 -8.81 0.22
N ILE A 292 -22.33 -7.75 -0.44
CA ILE A 292 -23.66 -7.67 -1.07
C ILE A 292 -23.79 -8.60 -2.32
N ILE A 293 -22.78 -9.45 -2.56
CA ILE A 293 -22.75 -10.50 -3.59
C ILE A 293 -22.21 -11.84 -3.02
N ILE A 294 -22.30 -12.07 -1.70
CA ILE A 294 -22.22 -13.43 -1.15
C ILE A 294 -23.63 -13.99 -1.00
N ASP A 295 -23.90 -15.01 -1.79
CA ASP A 295 -25.13 -15.78 -1.84
C ASP A 295 -25.51 -16.35 -0.46
N PRO A 296 -26.81 -16.45 -0.10
CA PRO A 296 -27.26 -16.84 1.24
C PRO A 296 -26.97 -18.32 1.62
N ILE A 297 -26.17 -19.02 0.82
CA ILE A 297 -25.73 -20.40 1.03
C ILE A 297 -24.46 -20.46 1.90
N ILE A 298 -23.66 -19.39 1.99
CA ILE A 298 -22.47 -19.37 2.84
C ILE A 298 -22.89 -19.20 4.31
N PRO A 299 -22.58 -20.17 5.21
CA PRO A 299 -22.97 -20.05 6.61
C PRO A 299 -22.35 -18.83 7.27
N ASN A 300 -23.19 -18.05 7.97
CA ASN A 300 -22.78 -16.92 8.80
C ASN A 300 -21.58 -17.32 9.68
N PRO A 301 -20.44 -16.59 9.64
CA PRO A 301 -19.21 -16.96 10.35
C PRO A 301 -19.44 -17.21 11.84
N ARG A 302 -18.68 -18.14 12.40
CA ARG A 302 -18.74 -18.41 13.84
C ARG A 302 -18.10 -17.24 14.59
N LYS A 303 -18.76 -16.83 15.67
CA LYS A 303 -18.54 -15.58 16.45
C LYS A 303 -17.16 -15.39 17.13
N SER A 304 -16.11 -16.09 16.71
CA SER A 304 -14.87 -16.26 17.48
C SER A 304 -13.60 -15.82 16.74
N PHE A 305 -13.61 -14.63 16.11
CA PHE A 305 -12.40 -14.01 15.57
C PHE A 305 -12.25 -12.52 15.96
N VAL A 306 -12.48 -12.25 17.25
CA VAL A 306 -12.48 -10.90 17.86
C VAL A 306 -11.05 -10.40 18.20
N GLY A 307 -10.01 -11.19 17.92
CA GLY A 307 -8.66 -10.97 18.43
C GLY A 307 -7.85 -9.84 17.79
N TYR A 308 -7.82 -9.76 16.44
CA TYR A 308 -7.00 -8.78 15.71
C TYR A 308 -7.87 -7.64 15.18
N LYS A 309 -7.96 -6.55 15.94
CA LYS A 309 -8.79 -5.39 15.59
C LYS A 309 -8.29 -4.11 16.24
N GLN A 310 -7.93 -3.13 15.40
CA GLN A 310 -7.29 -1.88 15.84
C GLN A 310 -5.97 -2.19 16.55
N GLU A 311 -5.15 -3.05 15.93
CA GLU A 311 -3.79 -3.33 16.40
C GLU A 311 -2.94 -2.05 16.37
N ASP A 312 -2.01 -1.93 17.30
CA ASP A 312 -1.20 -0.71 17.44
C ASP A 312 -0.24 -0.54 16.25
N ILE A 313 -0.60 0.37 15.34
CA ILE A 313 0.22 0.77 14.19
C ILE A 313 1.63 1.20 14.61
N PHE A 314 1.82 1.77 15.81
CA PHE A 314 3.11 2.28 16.26
C PHE A 314 4.00 1.19 16.86
N GLU A 315 3.48 -0.02 17.08
CA GLU A 315 4.24 -1.12 17.65
C GLU A 315 5.44 -1.53 16.78
N SER A 316 6.46 -2.08 17.44
CA SER A 316 7.70 -2.51 16.80
C SER A 316 7.43 -3.55 15.69
N ILE A 317 8.14 -3.43 14.56
CA ILE A 317 8.06 -4.43 13.48
C ILE A 317 8.48 -5.85 13.92
N LYS A 318 9.10 -6.00 15.10
CA LYS A 318 9.43 -7.29 15.73
C LYS A 318 8.19 -8.15 16.06
N VAL A 319 6.96 -7.61 16.01
CA VAL A 319 5.72 -8.41 16.08
C VAL A 319 5.45 -9.21 14.80
N PHE A 320 6.21 -8.97 13.73
CA PHE A 320 6.26 -9.81 12.54
C PHE A 320 7.45 -10.76 12.67
N LYS A 321 7.23 -12.05 12.44
CA LYS A 321 8.26 -13.09 12.58
C LYS A 321 9.46 -12.81 11.66
N PRO A 322 10.69 -13.27 12.01
CA PRO A 322 11.86 -13.11 11.14
C PRO A 322 11.62 -13.62 9.71
N GLU A 323 10.90 -14.73 9.56
CA GLU A 323 10.60 -15.43 8.30
C GLU A 323 9.42 -14.80 7.53
N THR A 324 8.92 -13.63 7.95
CA THR A 324 7.84 -12.91 7.24
C THR A 324 8.26 -12.63 5.78
N PRO A 325 7.51 -13.10 4.78
CA PRO A 325 7.93 -13.03 3.37
C PRO A 325 7.96 -11.60 2.84
N ILE A 326 8.81 -11.36 1.84
CA ILE A 326 9.02 -10.06 1.20
C ILE A 326 7.70 -9.43 0.70
N MET A 327 6.79 -10.27 0.20
CA MET A 327 5.42 -9.94 -0.22
C MET A 327 4.55 -9.29 0.87
N THR A 328 4.84 -9.52 2.15
CA THR A 328 4.17 -8.84 3.28
C THR A 328 4.93 -7.59 3.72
N LEU A 329 6.27 -7.59 3.61
CA LEU A 329 7.11 -6.48 4.08
C LEU A 329 7.00 -5.22 3.21
N ILE A 330 6.84 -5.39 1.89
CA ILE A 330 6.64 -4.27 0.96
C ILE A 330 5.36 -3.47 1.26
N PRO A 331 4.15 -4.08 1.32
CA PRO A 331 2.95 -3.34 1.68
C PRO A 331 2.97 -2.85 3.15
N LEU A 332 3.63 -3.57 4.07
CA LEU A 332 3.84 -3.09 5.44
C LEU A 332 4.67 -1.80 5.48
N CYS A 333 5.70 -1.68 4.65
CA CYS A 333 6.48 -0.45 4.51
C CYS A 333 5.61 0.72 4.04
N LEU A 334 4.79 0.50 2.99
CA LEU A 334 3.86 1.53 2.49
C LEU A 334 2.83 1.96 3.55
N VAL A 335 2.27 1.02 4.33
CA VAL A 335 1.34 1.35 5.42
C VAL A 335 2.00 2.28 6.44
N LYS A 336 3.24 1.98 6.89
CA LYS A 336 3.98 2.84 7.84
C LYS A 336 4.25 4.24 7.25
N ILE A 337 4.60 4.32 5.96
CA ILE A 337 4.79 5.59 5.21
C ILE A 337 3.48 6.39 5.12
N ARG A 338 2.34 5.73 4.87
CA ARG A 338 1.02 6.40 4.76
C ARG A 338 0.60 7.04 6.09
N PHE A 339 0.84 6.35 7.21
CA PHE A 339 0.64 6.92 8.54
C PHE A 339 1.61 8.07 8.87
N LEU A 340 2.88 7.99 8.44
CA LEU A 340 3.86 9.07 8.59
C LEU A 340 3.39 10.35 7.87
N PHE A 341 2.95 10.20 6.61
CA PHE A 341 2.43 11.31 5.81
C PHE A 341 1.16 11.93 6.41
N ASP A 342 0.28 11.16 7.04
CA ASP A 342 -0.90 11.71 7.72
C ASP A 342 -0.55 12.56 8.95
N ILE A 343 0.52 12.22 9.69
CA ILE A 343 1.01 13.06 10.78
C ILE A 343 1.70 14.32 10.24
N GLN A 344 2.42 14.24 9.11
CA GLN A 344 2.94 15.42 8.41
C GLN A 344 1.80 16.34 7.94
N ARG A 345 0.71 15.79 7.39
CA ARG A 345 -0.49 16.55 7.02
C ARG A 345 -1.13 17.25 8.22
N LEU A 346 -1.23 16.58 9.38
CA LEU A 346 -1.66 17.24 10.63
C LEU A 346 -0.74 18.40 11.00
N ASN A 347 0.58 18.21 11.00
CA ASN A 347 1.54 19.28 11.29
C ASN A 347 1.39 20.48 10.35
N LEU A 348 1.23 20.23 9.05
CA LEU A 348 1.00 21.28 8.06
C LEU A 348 -0.32 22.01 8.30
N ALA A 349 -1.42 21.30 8.53
CA ALA A 349 -2.71 21.92 8.83
C ALA A 349 -2.68 22.77 10.11
N ILE A 350 -2.00 22.30 11.16
CA ILE A 350 -1.81 23.06 12.41
C ILE A 350 -0.99 24.33 12.14
N ARG A 351 0.10 24.24 11.37
CA ARG A 351 0.96 25.39 11.01
C ARG A 351 0.23 26.43 10.15
N VAL A 352 -0.57 25.98 9.18
CA VAL A 352 -1.27 26.85 8.21
C VAL A 352 -2.53 27.49 8.82
N PHE A 353 -3.31 26.73 9.59
CA PHE A 353 -4.66 27.12 10.02
C PHE A 353 -4.82 27.39 11.52
N GLY A 354 -3.90 26.96 12.39
CA GLY A 354 -4.10 26.94 13.85
C GLY A 354 -4.40 28.28 14.51
N ASN A 355 -3.98 29.39 13.90
CA ASN A 355 -4.29 30.76 14.34
C ASN A 355 -5.26 31.50 13.40
N LYS A 356 -5.79 30.85 12.35
CA LYS A 356 -6.59 31.47 11.29
C LYS A 356 -8.06 31.02 11.27
N LEU A 357 -8.39 29.88 11.89
CA LEU A 357 -9.73 29.32 11.92
C LEU A 357 -10.30 29.30 13.35
N ASP A 358 -11.60 29.47 13.47
CA ASP A 358 -12.32 29.25 14.74
C ASP A 358 -12.17 27.79 15.19
N GLY A 359 -12.11 27.55 16.51
CA GLY A 359 -11.80 26.24 17.09
C GLY A 359 -12.65 25.08 16.57
N GLU A 360 -13.96 25.25 16.40
CA GLU A 360 -14.85 24.22 15.84
C GLU A 360 -14.53 23.89 14.37
N VAL A 361 -14.14 24.88 13.58
CA VAL A 361 -13.78 24.71 12.16
C VAL A 361 -12.40 24.09 12.05
N PHE A 362 -11.46 24.51 12.90
CA PHE A 362 -10.12 23.94 12.99
C PHE A 362 -10.15 22.46 13.41
N ASP A 363 -10.95 22.10 14.42
CA ASP A 363 -11.18 20.72 14.84
C ASP A 363 -11.79 19.87 13.71
N LEU A 364 -12.66 20.45 12.88
CA LEU A 364 -13.21 19.77 11.70
C LEU A 364 -12.13 19.54 10.63
N VAL A 365 -11.25 20.52 10.39
CA VAL A 365 -10.10 20.37 9.47
C VAL A 365 -9.17 19.25 9.96
N LEU A 366 -8.75 19.26 11.22
CA LEU A 366 -7.85 18.24 11.78
C LEU A 366 -8.43 16.81 11.71
N LYS A 367 -9.76 16.66 11.74
CA LYS A 367 -10.44 15.36 11.60
C LYS A 367 -10.58 14.86 10.16
N ASN A 368 -10.40 15.71 9.14
CA ASN A 368 -10.59 15.36 7.73
C ASN A 368 -9.31 15.46 6.88
N VAL A 369 -8.25 16.07 7.43
CA VAL A 369 -6.94 16.19 6.76
C VAL A 369 -6.17 14.86 6.66
N PRO A 370 -6.14 13.98 7.68
CA PRO A 370 -5.58 12.63 7.55
C PRO A 370 -6.46 11.74 6.67
N PHE A 371 -5.86 10.90 5.83
CA PHE A 371 -6.60 9.88 5.08
C PHE A 371 -7.01 8.69 5.97
N THR A 372 -6.26 8.44 7.04
CA THR A 372 -6.50 7.35 7.98
C THR A 372 -7.20 7.84 9.25
N LYS A 373 -8.30 7.17 9.58
CA LYS A 373 -9.13 7.52 10.76
C LYS A 373 -8.35 7.43 12.06
N GLN A 374 -7.41 6.52 12.17
CA GLN A 374 -6.60 6.32 13.36
C GLN A 374 -5.72 7.52 13.70
N ILE A 375 -5.26 8.28 12.70
CA ILE A 375 -4.50 9.51 12.94
C ILE A 375 -5.46 10.67 13.26
N ALA A 376 -6.59 10.76 12.54
CA ALA A 376 -7.62 11.78 12.76
C ALA A 376 -8.33 11.68 14.13
N GLU A 377 -8.55 10.46 14.62
CA GLU A 377 -9.26 10.17 15.88
C GLU A 377 -8.30 10.09 17.09
N ASN A 378 -6.99 10.09 16.90
CA ASN A 378 -6.01 10.05 17.99
C ASN A 378 -5.82 11.43 18.63
N GLU A 379 -6.41 11.60 19.81
CA GLU A 379 -6.37 12.84 20.60
C GLU A 379 -4.95 13.27 20.98
N ALA A 380 -4.02 12.33 21.23
CA ALA A 380 -2.64 12.66 21.55
C ALA A 380 -1.93 13.27 20.32
N LEU A 381 -2.14 12.69 19.14
CA LEU A 381 -1.56 13.21 17.88
C LEU A 381 -2.19 14.52 17.46
N THR A 382 -3.50 14.72 17.61
CA THR A 382 -4.11 16.02 17.26
C THR A 382 -3.67 17.14 18.20
N LYS A 383 -3.54 16.88 19.51
CA LYS A 383 -3.24 17.93 20.51
C LYS A 383 -1.76 18.15 20.82
N SER A 384 -0.91 17.12 20.79
CA SER A 384 0.49 17.22 21.25
C SER A 384 1.50 17.19 20.10
N ALA A 385 2.28 18.27 19.96
CA ALA A 385 3.41 18.33 19.04
C ALA A 385 4.49 17.29 19.37
N VAL A 386 4.73 17.03 20.66
CA VAL A 386 5.68 16.00 21.12
C VAL A 386 5.21 14.61 20.71
N ALA A 387 3.91 14.31 20.87
CA ALA A 387 3.37 13.01 20.45
C ALA A 387 3.48 12.81 18.94
N ARG A 388 3.23 13.86 18.14
CA ARG A 388 3.45 13.81 16.68
C ARG A 388 4.91 13.57 16.31
N PHE A 389 5.85 14.27 16.96
CA PHE A 389 7.28 14.10 16.72
C PHE A 389 7.75 12.67 17.02
N GLU A 390 7.44 12.13 18.19
CA GLU A 390 7.83 10.76 18.55
C GLU A 390 7.16 9.71 17.64
N ALA A 391 5.92 9.92 17.24
CA ALA A 391 5.23 9.06 16.29
C ALA A 391 5.83 9.10 14.88
N MET A 392 6.21 10.29 14.39
CA MET A 392 6.94 10.43 13.11
C MET A 392 8.30 9.73 13.15
N LYS A 393 9.09 9.99 14.19
CA LYS A 393 10.39 9.33 14.44
C LYS A 393 10.26 7.81 14.45
N THR A 394 9.25 7.30 15.17
CA THR A 394 8.94 5.87 15.26
C THR A 394 8.59 5.28 13.88
N LEU A 395 7.67 5.90 13.13
CA LEU A 395 7.23 5.40 11.83
C LEU A 395 8.35 5.46 10.77
N LEU A 396 9.14 6.52 10.74
CA LEU A 396 10.29 6.65 9.83
C LEU A 396 11.36 5.59 10.14
N GLY A 397 11.71 5.42 11.42
CA GLY A 397 12.65 4.37 11.84
C GLY A 397 12.17 2.97 11.47
N GLN A 398 10.87 2.69 11.61
CA GLN A 398 10.28 1.41 11.19
C GLN A 398 10.26 1.24 9.65
N ALA A 399 9.97 2.29 8.89
CA ALA A 399 10.05 2.27 7.43
C ALA A 399 11.49 2.00 6.94
N LEU A 400 12.49 2.62 7.56
CA LEU A 400 13.92 2.37 7.27
C LEU A 400 14.35 0.93 7.60
N GLN A 401 13.87 0.36 8.72
CA GLN A 401 14.12 -1.05 9.04
C GLN A 401 13.47 -2.00 8.01
N LEU A 402 12.24 -1.71 7.57
CA LEU A 402 11.55 -2.48 6.53
C LEU A 402 12.23 -2.36 5.17
N TYR A 403 12.71 -1.16 4.81
CA TYR A 403 13.53 -0.91 3.63
C TYR A 403 14.77 -1.80 3.61
N ARG A 404 15.57 -1.77 4.69
CA ARG A 404 16.78 -2.58 4.85
C ARG A 404 16.47 -4.08 4.78
N LYS A 405 15.40 -4.54 5.44
CA LYS A 405 15.00 -5.96 5.41
C LYS A 405 14.62 -6.43 4.01
N VAL A 406 13.79 -5.68 3.28
CA VAL A 406 13.42 -6.01 1.89
C VAL A 406 14.65 -5.98 0.97
N LYS A 407 15.53 -4.98 1.10
CA LYS A 407 16.80 -4.89 0.35
C LYS A 407 17.69 -6.12 0.58
N GLY A 408 17.80 -6.59 1.83
CA GLY A 408 18.55 -7.79 2.19
C GLY A 408 17.96 -9.10 1.67
N MET A 409 16.64 -9.15 1.41
CA MET A 409 15.98 -10.30 0.78
C MET A 409 16.12 -10.26 -0.75
N ASN A 410 15.89 -9.10 -1.37
CA ASN A 410 16.03 -8.89 -2.80
C ASN A 410 16.42 -7.43 -3.11
N PRO A 411 17.67 -7.14 -3.53
CA PRO A 411 18.16 -5.79 -3.73
C PRO A 411 17.58 -5.08 -4.96
N LEU A 412 16.86 -5.80 -5.85
CA LEU A 412 16.27 -5.24 -7.05
C LEU A 412 14.87 -4.65 -6.80
N VAL A 413 14.17 -5.05 -5.74
CA VAL A 413 12.75 -4.66 -5.50
C VAL A 413 12.56 -3.15 -5.45
N TRP A 414 13.33 -2.43 -4.62
CA TRP A 414 13.18 -0.98 -4.49
C TRP A 414 13.61 -0.23 -5.75
N LYS A 415 14.62 -0.74 -6.45
CA LYS A 415 15.04 -0.23 -7.77
C LYS A 415 13.92 -0.36 -8.79
N GLY A 416 13.29 -1.53 -8.88
CA GLY A 416 12.15 -1.76 -9.76
C GLY A 416 10.94 -0.86 -9.45
N MET A 417 10.68 -0.55 -8.19
CA MET A 417 9.63 0.40 -7.79
C MET A 417 9.95 1.83 -8.27
N VAL A 418 11.17 2.34 -8.08
CA VAL A 418 11.55 3.69 -8.52
C VAL A 418 11.66 3.80 -10.05
N TRP A 419 12.29 2.83 -10.71
CA TRP A 419 12.44 2.81 -12.17
C TRP A 419 11.08 2.75 -12.91
N SER A 420 10.11 2.01 -12.36
CA SER A 420 8.73 1.98 -12.87
C SER A 420 8.04 3.34 -12.87
N MET A 421 8.42 4.25 -11.95
CA MET A 421 7.90 5.63 -11.95
C MET A 421 8.44 6.46 -13.11
N ARG A 422 9.75 6.36 -13.35
CA ARG A 422 10.45 7.16 -14.37
C ARG A 422 10.09 6.75 -15.80
N GLY A 423 9.61 5.52 -15.99
CA GLY A 423 9.46 4.90 -17.31
C GLY A 423 10.78 4.33 -17.85
N ASP A 424 11.85 4.44 -17.05
CA ASP A 424 13.19 3.91 -17.31
C ASP A 424 13.21 2.39 -17.10
N ILE A 425 12.49 1.65 -17.94
CA ILE A 425 12.47 0.20 -17.92
C ILE A 425 13.76 -0.34 -18.57
N GLN A 426 14.88 -0.15 -17.87
CA GLN A 426 16.12 -0.88 -18.09
C GLN A 426 16.23 -1.98 -17.05
N TRP A 427 15.51 -3.08 -17.29
CA TRP A 427 15.75 -4.30 -16.54
C TRP A 427 17.15 -4.82 -16.87
N PRO A 428 17.91 -5.33 -15.87
CA PRO A 428 19.07 -6.17 -16.14
C PRO A 428 18.66 -7.29 -17.11
N GLY A 429 19.50 -7.62 -18.07
CA GLY A 429 19.18 -8.69 -19.01
C GLY A 429 19.81 -10.01 -18.56
N GLU A 430 19.05 -10.88 -17.89
CA GLU A 430 19.21 -12.35 -17.86
C GLU A 430 18.12 -13.00 -16.98
N GLU A 431 17.74 -14.25 -17.24
CA GLU A 431 16.69 -14.98 -16.50
C GLU A 431 17.14 -15.38 -15.08
N HIS A 432 17.18 -14.40 -14.16
CA HIS A 432 17.52 -14.60 -12.74
C HIS A 432 16.27 -14.55 -11.85
N THR A 433 16.16 -15.48 -10.90
CA THR A 433 15.00 -15.61 -9.99
C THR A 433 14.68 -14.34 -9.20
N LEU A 434 15.70 -13.55 -8.84
CA LEU A 434 15.55 -12.26 -8.16
C LEU A 434 14.84 -11.21 -9.04
N GLU A 435 15.04 -11.25 -10.35
CA GLU A 435 14.40 -10.33 -11.29
C GLU A 435 12.93 -10.71 -11.53
N GLU A 436 12.63 -12.01 -11.62
CA GLU A 436 11.25 -12.51 -11.69
C GLU A 436 10.46 -12.15 -10.43
N GLU A 437 11.04 -12.38 -9.24
CA GLU A 437 10.42 -11.98 -7.97
C GLU A 437 10.21 -10.47 -7.92
N MET A 438 11.21 -9.67 -8.28
CA MET A 438 11.09 -8.20 -8.33
C MET A 438 9.97 -7.75 -9.27
N LYS A 439 9.87 -8.30 -10.49
CA LYS A 439 8.79 -8.01 -11.44
C LYS A 439 7.42 -8.38 -10.86
N ALA A 440 7.31 -9.49 -10.16
CA ALA A 440 6.09 -9.90 -9.47
C ALA A 440 5.73 -8.93 -8.32
N GLN A 441 6.70 -8.54 -7.49
CA GLN A 441 6.50 -7.59 -6.39
C GLN A 441 6.05 -6.22 -6.88
N VAL A 442 6.72 -5.70 -7.91
CA VAL A 442 6.35 -4.43 -8.57
C VAL A 442 4.93 -4.55 -9.10
N LYS A 443 4.60 -5.59 -9.89
CA LYS A 443 3.23 -5.77 -10.43
C LYS A 443 2.16 -5.83 -9.33
N MET A 444 2.41 -6.49 -8.20
CA MET A 444 1.44 -6.61 -7.11
C MET A 444 1.23 -5.31 -6.33
N ASN A 445 2.27 -4.48 -6.16
CA ASN A 445 2.27 -3.34 -5.25
C ASN A 445 2.24 -1.98 -5.96
N TRP A 446 2.64 -1.88 -7.22
CA TRP A 446 2.87 -0.61 -7.92
C TRP A 446 1.70 0.38 -7.80
N GLU A 447 0.47 -0.07 -8.08
CA GLU A 447 -0.71 0.81 -8.05
C GLU A 447 -0.95 1.42 -6.66
N SER A 448 -0.74 0.70 -5.55
CA SER A 448 -0.94 1.29 -4.21
C SER A 448 0.15 2.28 -3.82
N TRP A 449 1.38 2.08 -4.29
CA TRP A 449 2.48 3.01 -4.06
C TRP A 449 2.34 4.29 -4.90
N ILE A 450 1.99 4.19 -6.19
CA ILE A 450 1.81 5.38 -7.04
C ILE A 450 0.52 6.16 -6.72
N GLU A 451 -0.54 5.48 -6.25
CA GLU A 451 -1.74 6.12 -5.67
C GLU A 451 -1.50 6.72 -4.28
N THR A 452 -0.31 6.56 -3.70
CA THR A 452 0.09 7.21 -2.45
C THR A 452 1.01 8.39 -2.75
N PRO A 453 0.51 9.64 -2.74
CA PRO A 453 1.28 10.79 -3.16
C PRO A 453 2.52 10.96 -2.28
N GLY A 454 3.71 11.01 -2.90
CA GLY A 454 4.99 11.15 -2.23
C GLY A 454 5.71 9.85 -1.83
N ALA A 455 5.06 8.68 -1.87
CA ALA A 455 5.66 7.44 -1.34
C ALA A 455 6.90 6.97 -2.12
N ILE A 456 6.86 7.03 -3.45
CA ILE A 456 8.01 6.68 -4.30
C ILE A 456 9.16 7.70 -4.14
N ALA A 457 8.86 8.99 -4.00
CA ALA A 457 9.89 10.01 -3.82
C ALA A 457 10.59 9.93 -2.44
N LEU A 458 9.87 9.51 -1.37
CA LEU A 458 10.51 9.14 -0.10
C LEU A 458 11.41 7.91 -0.27
N LEU A 459 10.93 6.87 -0.96
CA LEU A 459 11.72 5.67 -1.23
C LEU A 459 12.99 6.00 -2.03
N GLU A 460 12.88 6.81 -3.08
CA GLU A 460 13.99 7.29 -3.90
C GLU A 460 15.01 8.08 -3.06
N ARG A 461 14.57 8.96 -2.16
CA ARG A 461 15.46 9.67 -1.24
C ARG A 461 16.18 8.73 -0.26
N ILE A 462 15.46 7.77 0.34
CA ILE A 462 16.06 6.73 1.20
C ILE A 462 17.14 5.96 0.45
N MET A 463 16.89 5.63 -0.83
CA MET A 463 17.86 4.92 -1.67
C MET A 463 19.09 5.79 -1.99
N ILE A 464 18.93 7.08 -2.30
CA ILE A 464 20.05 8.00 -2.55
C ILE A 464 20.94 8.13 -1.32
N GLU A 465 20.34 8.36 -0.15
CA GLU A 465 21.08 8.49 1.13
C GLU A 465 21.74 7.17 1.56
N ALA A 466 21.21 6.02 1.13
CA ALA A 466 21.81 4.70 1.33
C ALA A 466 22.87 4.32 0.27
N GLY A 467 23.13 5.17 -0.73
CA GLY A 467 24.06 4.90 -1.84
C GLY A 467 23.58 3.83 -2.83
N ASP A 468 22.25 3.64 -2.95
CA ASP A 468 21.64 2.57 -3.75
C ASP A 468 21.20 2.98 -5.16
N LEU A 469 21.19 4.27 -5.51
CA LEU A 469 20.78 4.83 -6.82
C LEU A 469 21.90 5.61 -7.51
#